data_AF-A0A957FSE3-F1
#
_entry.id   AF-A0A957FSE3-F1
#
_cell.length_a   1.000
_cell.length_b   1.000
_cell.length_c   1.000
_cell.angle_alpha   90.00
_cell.angle_beta   90.00
_cell.angle_gamma   90.00
#
_symmetry.space_group_name_H-M   'P 1'
#
loop_
_entity.id
_entity.type
_entity.pdbx_description
1 polymer ?
#
loop_
_entity_poly.entity_id
_entity_poly.type
_entity_poly.pdbx_seq_one_letter_code
_entity_poly.pdbx_strand_id
1 'polypeptide(L)'
;EGAVIWMDNMAIPADAPNAYTAEVFMNYLLDPEIGAQLTNFTYYFTPNAAAEPLLDEYYFELLESGGMLLTDEAFERLEWIERTEETVIFADTWTAVKAR
;
A
#
# COMPACT_ATOMS: atom_id res chain seq x y z
N GLU A 1 5.96 -5.77 -20.23
CA GLU A 1 5.11 -6.39 -19.20
C GLU A 1 4.89 -5.38 -18.08
N GLY A 2 3.76 -5.44 -17.38
CA GLY A 2 3.34 -4.48 -16.34
C GLY A 2 2.87 -5.18 -15.06
N ALA A 3 2.39 -4.42 -14.09
CA ALA A 3 1.94 -4.94 -12.80
C ALA A 3 0.76 -4.16 -12.23
N VAL A 4 0.13 -4.69 -11.18
CA VAL A 4 -0.93 -3.97 -10.45
C VAL A 4 -0.30 -2.99 -9.47
N ILE A 5 -0.79 -1.75 -9.46
CA ILE A 5 -0.61 -0.82 -8.34
C ILE A 5 -1.79 -0.96 -7.37
N TRP A 6 -1.47 -0.89 -6.09
CA TRP A 6 -2.44 -0.98 -5.01
C TRP A 6 -2.07 -0.03 -3.89
N MET A 7 -3.05 0.32 -3.07
CA MET A 7 -2.88 1.17 -1.90
C MET A 7 -3.77 0.63 -0.78
N ASP A 8 -3.18 0.40 0.38
CA ASP A 8 -3.93 0.13 1.59
C ASP A 8 -4.28 1.45 2.28
N ASN A 9 -5.53 1.58 2.73
CA ASN A 9 -6.02 2.77 3.41
C ASN A 9 -6.59 2.42 4.79
N MET A 10 -6.34 3.30 5.76
CA MET A 10 -7.04 3.25 7.04
C MET A 10 -8.46 3.81 6.88
N ALA A 11 -9.44 3.11 7.47
CA ALA A 11 -10.83 3.56 7.52
C ALA A 11 -11.43 3.25 8.90
N ILE A 12 -12.34 4.11 9.36
CA ILE A 12 -13.10 3.92 10.59
C ILE A 12 -14.51 3.46 10.21
N PRO A 13 -14.96 2.25 10.63
CA PRO A 13 -16.34 1.81 10.41
C PRO A 13 -17.35 2.79 11.01
N ALA A 14 -18.49 2.96 10.33
CA ALA A 14 -19.53 3.92 10.75
C ALA A 14 -20.12 3.62 12.15
N ASP A 15 -20.06 2.37 12.58
CA ASP A 15 -20.54 1.86 13.87
C ASP A 15 -19.40 1.54 14.86
N ALA A 16 -18.19 2.05 14.62
CA ALA A 16 -17.05 1.79 15.48
C ALA A 16 -17.32 2.22 16.93
N PRO A 17 -17.19 1.33 17.92
CA PRO A 17 -17.54 1.63 19.31
C PRO A 17 -16.59 2.65 19.95
N ASN A 18 -15.43 2.90 19.35
CA ASN A 18 -14.40 3.81 19.85
C ASN A 18 -13.80 4.66 18.70
N ALA A 19 -14.64 5.38 17.95
CA ALA A 19 -14.21 6.19 16.80
C ALA A 19 -13.08 7.19 17.16
N TYR A 20 -13.21 7.89 18.30
CA TYR A 20 -12.19 8.85 18.74
C TYR A 20 -10.81 8.19 18.95
N THR A 21 -10.74 7.01 19.55
CA THR A 21 -9.47 6.30 19.73
C THR A 21 -8.87 5.86 18.40
N ALA A 22 -9.72 5.49 17.42
CA ALA A 22 -9.26 5.17 16.08
C ALA A 22 -8.68 6.40 15.36
N GLU A 23 -9.31 7.58 15.48
CA GLU A 23 -8.77 8.84 14.96
C GLU A 23 -7.41 9.19 15.58
N VAL A 24 -7.27 9.01 16.90
CA VAL A 24 -5.99 9.22 17.61
C VAL A 24 -4.91 8.28 17.08
N PHE A 25 -5.24 7.02 16.81
CA PHE A 25 -4.29 6.07 16.22
C PHE A 25 -3.92 6.43 14.77
N MET A 26 -4.89 6.86 13.97
CA MET A 26 -4.61 7.35 12.61
C MET A 26 -3.68 8.57 12.65
N ASN A 27 -3.90 9.51 13.57
CA ASN A 27 -3.02 10.67 13.76
C ASN A 27 -1.59 10.25 14.18
N TYR A 28 -1.46 9.24 15.04
CA TYR A 28 -0.16 8.70 15.43
C TYR A 28 0.60 8.13 14.23
N LEU A 29 -0.06 7.36 13.36
CA LEU A 29 0.57 6.81 12.15
C LEU A 29 0.89 7.86 11.09
N LEU A 30 0.15 8.97 11.06
CA LEU A 30 0.41 10.10 10.15
C LEU A 30 1.53 11.02 10.63
N ASP A 31 2.03 10.85 11.86
CA ASP A 31 3.23 11.54 12.30
C ASP A 31 4.44 11.12 11.43
N PRO A 32 5.28 12.07 10.96
CA PRO A 32 6.39 11.74 10.06
C PRO A 32 7.39 10.72 10.63
N GLU A 33 7.74 10.82 11.90
CA GLU A 33 8.73 9.92 12.52
C GLU A 33 8.16 8.51 12.67
N ILE A 34 6.87 8.40 12.97
CA ILE A 34 6.17 7.12 13.09
C ILE A 34 5.96 6.48 11.72
N GLY A 35 5.53 7.26 10.74
CA GLY A 35 5.38 6.81 9.35
C GLY A 35 6.71 6.31 8.78
N ALA A 36 7.81 7.02 9.05
CA ALA A 36 9.15 6.60 8.65
C ALA A 36 9.58 5.30 9.33
N GLN A 37 9.36 5.17 10.65
CA GLN A 37 9.63 3.91 11.36
C GLN A 37 8.86 2.73 10.76
N LEU A 38 7.58 2.94 10.39
CA LEU A 38 6.77 1.91 9.76
C LEU A 38 7.32 1.50 8.38
N THR A 39 7.70 2.47 7.55
CA THR A 39 8.32 2.18 6.24
C THR A 39 9.68 1.52 6.38
N ASN A 40 10.55 1.97 7.28
CA ASN A 40 11.86 1.36 7.51
C ASN A 40 11.73 -0.09 8.02
N PHE A 41 10.65 -0.41 8.73
CA PHE A 41 10.39 -1.77 9.20
C PHE A 41 9.78 -2.68 8.12
N THR A 42 8.82 -2.18 7.35
CA THR A 42 8.04 -2.99 6.40
C THR A 42 8.53 -2.95 4.97
N TYR A 43 9.34 -1.95 4.63
CA TYR A 43 9.86 -1.63 3.30
C TYR A 43 8.79 -1.27 2.26
N TYR A 44 7.56 -0.97 2.68
CA TYR A 44 6.53 -0.42 1.81
C TYR A 44 6.69 1.09 1.61
N PHE A 45 6.31 1.58 0.43
CA PHE A 45 6.27 3.00 0.13
C PHE A 45 5.39 3.76 1.12
N THR A 46 5.92 4.88 1.64
CA THR A 46 5.14 5.79 2.47
C THR A 46 4.28 6.70 1.59
N PRO A 47 2.99 6.91 1.89
CA PRO A 47 2.19 7.98 1.28
C PRO A 47 2.39 9.33 1.99
N ASN A 48 3.19 9.38 3.06
CA ASN A 48 3.45 10.58 3.84
C ASN A 48 4.75 11.24 3.37
N ALA A 49 4.64 12.27 2.53
CA ALA A 49 5.80 13.00 2.01
C ALA A 49 6.70 13.60 3.11
N ALA A 50 6.16 13.90 4.29
CA ALA A 50 6.96 14.42 5.40
C ALA A 50 7.85 13.34 6.07
N ALA A 51 7.54 12.05 5.86
CA ALA A 51 8.33 10.93 6.37
C ALA A 51 9.53 10.59 5.46
N GLU A 52 9.50 10.95 4.17
CA GLU A 52 10.56 10.62 3.20
C GLU A 52 11.98 11.03 3.64
N PRO A 53 12.20 12.23 4.22
CA PRO A 53 13.54 12.64 4.68
C PRO A 53 14.05 11.85 5.89
N LEU A 54 13.21 11.03 6.52
CA LEU A 54 13.50 10.26 7.73
C LEU A 54 13.71 8.76 7.45
N LEU A 55 13.65 8.35 6.17
CA LEU A 55 13.85 6.96 5.78
C LEU A 55 15.34 6.58 5.83
N ASP A 56 15.60 5.33 6.22
CA ASP A 56 16.97 4.82 6.36
C ASP A 56 17.63 4.64 4.98
N GLU A 57 18.94 4.83 4.89
CA GLU A 57 19.71 4.59 3.64
C GLU A 57 19.46 3.18 3.08
N TYR A 58 19.36 2.19 3.97
CA TYR A 58 19.08 0.79 3.61
C TYR A 58 17.74 0.62 2.88
N TYR A 59 16.72 1.44 3.17
CA TYR A 59 15.45 1.39 2.46
C TYR A 59 15.66 1.71 0.97
N PHE A 60 16.45 2.74 0.66
CA PHE A 60 16.74 3.12 -0.72
C PHE A 60 17.62 2.11 -1.45
N GLU A 61 18.64 1.55 -0.77
CA GLU A 61 19.47 0.47 -1.30
C GLU A 61 18.63 -0.77 -1.65
N LEU A 62 17.65 -1.11 -0.81
CA LEU A 62 16.74 -2.23 -1.05
C LEU A 62 15.88 -1.99 -2.30
N LEU A 63 15.33 -0.78 -2.46
CA LEU A 63 14.53 -0.43 -3.63
C LEU A 63 15.34 -0.49 -4.93
N GLU A 64 16.56 0.04 -4.92
CA GLU A 64 17.45 0.03 -6.07
C GLU A 64 17.86 -1.41 -6.44
N SER A 65 18.38 -2.17 -5.47
CA SER A 65 18.84 -3.54 -5.70
C SER A 65 17.71 -4.51 -6.05
N GLY A 66 16.51 -4.27 -5.52
CA GLY A 66 15.30 -5.05 -5.82
C GLY A 66 14.65 -4.69 -7.15
N GLY A 67 15.11 -3.64 -7.85
CA GLY A 67 14.45 -3.13 -9.05
C GLY A 67 13.03 -2.61 -8.77
N MET A 68 12.78 -2.16 -7.54
CA MET A 68 11.48 -1.69 -7.05
C MET A 68 11.36 -0.16 -7.11
N LEU A 69 12.36 0.55 -7.63
CA LEU A 69 12.29 1.99 -7.83
C LEU A 69 11.12 2.35 -8.74
N LEU A 70 10.22 3.19 -8.22
CA LEU A 70 9.07 3.69 -8.96
C LEU A 70 9.48 4.86 -9.85
N THR A 71 10.09 4.55 -11.01
CA THR A 71 10.34 5.54 -12.05
C THR A 71 9.04 5.92 -12.77
N ASP A 72 9.03 7.07 -13.45
CA ASP A 72 7.88 7.49 -14.28
C ASP A 72 7.51 6.40 -15.30
N GLU A 73 8.53 5.78 -15.93
CA GLU A 73 8.35 4.67 -16.88
C GLU A 73 7.76 3.41 -16.20
N ALA A 74 8.10 3.16 -14.94
CA ALA A 74 7.49 2.07 -14.17
C ALA A 74 6.01 2.38 -13.89
N PHE A 75 5.71 3.60 -13.43
CA PHE A 75 4.34 4.05 -13.15
C PHE A 75 3.42 3.97 -14.37
N GLU A 76 3.90 4.32 -15.57
CA GLU A 76 3.14 4.21 -16.82
C GLU A 76 2.69 2.78 -17.16
N ARG A 77 3.34 1.78 -16.58
CA ARG A 77 3.03 0.35 -16.78
C ARG A 77 2.25 -0.28 -15.64
N LEU A 78 1.90 0.52 -14.63
CA LEU A 78 1.10 0.06 -13.51
C LEU A 78 -0.38 0.30 -13.78
N GLU A 79 -1.21 -0.67 -13.39
CA GLU A 79 -2.66 -0.60 -13.58
C GLU A 79 -3.38 -0.75 -12.24
N TRP A 80 -4.43 0.06 -12.06
CA TRP A 80 -5.36 -0.13 -10.94
C TRP A 80 -6.35 -1.24 -11.28
N ILE A 81 -6.66 -2.08 -10.30
CA ILE A 81 -7.75 -3.06 -10.45
C ILE A 81 -9.07 -2.30 -10.38
N GLU A 82 -9.82 -2.32 -11.48
CA GLU A 82 -11.20 -1.82 -11.51
C GLU A 82 -12.19 -2.96 -11.28
N ARG A 83 -13.16 -2.73 -10.38
CA ARG A 83 -14.22 -3.69 -10.10
C ARG A 83 -15.48 -3.33 -10.86
N THR A 84 -15.94 -4.23 -11.71
CA THR A 84 -17.15 -4.11 -12.51
C THR A 84 -18.09 -5.29 -12.25
N GLU A 85 -19.26 -5.30 -12.90
CA GLU A 85 -20.18 -6.45 -12.86
C GLU A 85 -19.55 -7.72 -13.47
N GLU A 86 -18.66 -7.55 -14.45
CA GLU A 86 -17.97 -8.66 -15.12
C GLU A 86 -16.89 -9.31 -14.24
N THR A 87 -16.41 -8.62 -13.20
CA THR A 87 -15.34 -9.13 -12.32
C THR A 87 -15.70 -10.45 -11.61
N VAL A 88 -16.99 -10.81 -11.53
CA VAL A 88 -17.46 -12.09 -10.96
C VAL A 88 -16.81 -13.31 -11.63
N ILE A 89 -16.50 -13.23 -12.93
CA ILE A 89 -15.88 -14.33 -13.66
C ILE A 89 -14.52 -14.74 -13.07
N PHE A 90 -13.77 -13.78 -12.52
CA PHE A 90 -12.47 -14.06 -11.89
C PHE A 90 -12.63 -14.85 -10.59
N ALA A 91 -13.69 -14.59 -9.81
CA ALA A 91 -13.97 -15.33 -8.59
C ALA A 91 -14.36 -16.79 -8.87
N ASP A 92 -15.22 -17.01 -9.86
CA ASP A 92 -15.62 -18.35 -10.29
C ASP A 92 -14.43 -19.13 -10.85
N THR A 93 -13.64 -18.49 -11.71
CA THR A 93 -12.42 -19.06 -12.29
C THR A 93 -11.41 -19.42 -11.21
N TRP A 94 -11.17 -18.53 -10.25
CA TRP A 94 -10.25 -18.78 -9.13
C TRP A 94 -10.70 -19.95 -8.27
N THR A 95 -12.01 -20.09 -8.05
CA THR A 95 -12.58 -21.24 -7.35
C THR A 95 -12.32 -22.54 -8.08
N ALA A 96 -12.53 -22.57 -9.40
CA ALA A 96 -12.26 -23.73 -10.23
C ALA A 96 -10.77 -24.12 -10.27
N VAL A 97 -9.87 -23.13 -10.32
CA VAL A 97 -8.41 -23.35 -10.27
C VAL A 97 -7.99 -23.99 -8.95
N LYS A 98 -8.47 -23.46 -7.81
CA LYS A 98 -8.13 -23.98 -6.47
C LYS A 98 -8.72 -25.35 -6.15
N ALA A 99 -9.77 -25.77 -6.86
CA ALA A 99 -10.44 -27.05 -6.62
C ALA A 99 -9.71 -28.25 -7.26
N ARG A 100 -8.63 -28.01 -8.01
CA ARG A 100 -7.73 -29.02 -8.57
C ARG A 100 -6.48 -29.16 -7.71
#